data_AF-A0A3M1RQ30-F1
#
_entry.id   AF-A0A3M1RQ30-F1
#
_cell.length_a   1.000
_cell.length_b   1.000
_cell.length_c   1.000
_cell.angle_alpha   90.00
_cell.angle_beta   90.00
_cell.angle_gamma   90.00
#
_symmetry.space_group_name_H-M   'P 1'
#
loop_
_entity.id
_entity.type
_entity.pdbx_description
1 polymer ?
#
loop_
_entity_poly.entity_id
_entity_poly.type
_entity_poly.pdbx_seq_one_letter_code
_entity_poly.pdbx_strand_id
1 'polypeptide(L)'
;MRRRRFLERLLAAGSVAVPAIAVGNVFQAGYGDLTGRLVYDGEPPERAKLKVDKDVDCCGKYDIRDESLMVAEDGGLANVFIYARSRGMPIVPEREAEMSNEVVLDNRD
;
A
#
# COMPACT_ATOMS: atom_id res chain seq x y z
N MET A 1 49.57 -13.29 -76.13
CA MET A 1 49.63 -11.82 -75.98
C MET A 1 48.83 -11.39 -74.76
N ARG A 2 49.34 -10.41 -74.02
CA ARG A 2 48.70 -9.60 -72.95
C ARG A 2 48.22 -10.30 -71.67
N ARG A 3 49.14 -10.28 -70.70
CA ARG A 3 48.90 -10.09 -69.26
C ARG A 3 47.81 -9.03 -69.00
N ARG A 4 46.86 -9.32 -68.09
CA ARG A 4 46.39 -8.38 -67.05
C ARG A 4 45.93 -9.15 -65.81
N ARG A 5 46.74 -9.07 -64.76
CA ARG A 5 46.39 -9.31 -63.36
C ARG A 5 45.31 -8.31 -62.94
N PHE A 6 44.28 -8.74 -62.22
CA PHE A 6 43.57 -7.94 -61.21
C PHE A 6 42.91 -8.96 -60.27
N LEU A 7 43.66 -9.46 -59.28
CA LEU A 7 43.59 -8.99 -57.88
C LEU A 7 42.19 -9.14 -57.29
N GLU A 8 42.03 -10.31 -56.66
CA GLU A 8 41.12 -10.62 -55.58
C GLU A 8 40.97 -9.41 -54.64
N ARG A 9 39.72 -8.95 -54.49
CA ARG A 9 39.30 -8.16 -53.33
C ARG A 9 38.01 -8.76 -52.81
N LEU A 10 38.20 -9.70 -51.88
CA LEU A 10 37.19 -10.08 -50.90
C LEU A 10 36.76 -8.80 -50.16
N LEU A 11 35.53 -8.35 -50.38
CA LEU A 11 34.89 -7.37 -49.51
C LEU A 11 34.57 -8.10 -48.21
N ALA A 12 35.44 -7.91 -47.22
CA ALA A 12 35.19 -8.33 -45.85
C ALA A 12 33.91 -7.67 -45.34
N ALA A 13 33.00 -8.51 -44.86
CA ALA A 13 31.81 -8.12 -44.13
C ALA A 13 32.19 -7.27 -42.91
N GLY A 14 31.65 -6.05 -42.84
CA GLY A 14 31.84 -5.13 -41.73
C GLY A 14 30.50 -4.65 -41.20
N SER A 15 29.68 -5.57 -40.71
CA SER A 15 28.46 -5.23 -39.99
C SER A 15 28.85 -4.73 -38.59
N VAL A 16 28.91 -3.42 -38.40
CA VAL A 16 29.01 -2.85 -37.05
C VAL A 16 27.66 -3.07 -36.37
N ALA A 17 27.55 -4.15 -35.60
CA ALA A 17 26.40 -4.38 -34.74
C ALA A 17 26.44 -3.34 -33.62
N VAL A 18 25.56 -2.34 -33.69
CA VAL A 18 25.28 -1.44 -32.58
C VAL A 18 24.62 -2.29 -31.48
N PRO A 19 25.24 -2.46 -30.30
CA PRO A 19 24.55 -3.14 -29.21
C PRO A 19 23.37 -2.26 -28.82
N ALA A 20 22.16 -2.75 -29.09
CA ALA A 20 20.96 -2.18 -28.51
C ALA A 20 21.07 -2.34 -27.00
N ILE A 21 21.46 -1.27 -26.30
CA ILE A 21 21.37 -1.21 -24.85
C ILE A 21 19.87 -1.19 -24.57
N ALA A 22 19.31 -2.37 -24.29
CA ALA A 22 17.99 -2.49 -23.73
C ALA A 22 18.05 -1.86 -22.34
N VAL A 23 17.66 -0.59 -22.26
CA VAL A 23 17.36 0.06 -20.98
C VAL A 23 16.07 -0.58 -20.49
N GLY A 24 16.20 -1.75 -19.87
CA GLY A 24 15.11 -2.35 -19.12
C GLY A 24 14.82 -1.40 -17.96
N ASN A 25 13.60 -0.87 -17.90
CA ASN A 25 13.11 -0.22 -16.70
C ASN A 25 13.07 -1.28 -15.59
N VAL A 26 14.13 -1.33 -14.78
CA VAL A 26 14.10 -2.03 -13.50
C VAL A 26 13.15 -1.21 -12.63
N PHE A 27 11.89 -1.63 -12.54
CA PHE A 27 11.04 -1.21 -11.43
C PHE A 27 11.68 -1.79 -10.17
N GLN A 28 12.56 -1.03 -9.52
CA GLN A 28 12.89 -1.32 -8.14
C GLN A 28 11.57 -1.25 -7.37
N ALA A 29 11.21 -2.33 -6.70
CA ALA A 29 10.18 -2.27 -5.66
C ALA A 29 10.68 -1.26 -4.61
N GLY A 30 10.12 -0.05 -4.66
CA GLY A 30 10.36 1.01 -3.71
C GLY A 30 9.31 0.96 -2.61
N TYR A 31 9.72 1.29 -1.40
CA TYR A 31 8.80 1.56 -0.31
C TYR A 31 8.27 2.99 -0.43
N GLY A 32 7.08 3.25 0.10
CA GLY A 32 6.48 4.58 0.08
C GLY A 32 5.42 4.72 1.15
N ASP A 33 5.10 5.97 1.46
CA ASP A 33 4.10 6.32 2.46
C ASP A 33 2.71 6.50 1.84
N LEU A 34 1.69 6.00 2.52
CA LEU A 34 0.29 6.24 2.18
C LEU A 34 -0.28 7.26 3.16
N THR A 35 -0.54 8.48 2.68
CA THR A 35 -1.17 9.54 3.46
C THR A 35 -2.51 9.92 2.83
N GLY A 36 -3.52 10.10 3.65
CA GLY A 36 -4.82 10.53 3.17
C GLY A 36 -5.80 10.74 4.32
N ARG A 37 -6.99 11.21 3.95
CA ARG A 37 -8.12 11.41 4.86
C ARG A 37 -9.33 10.70 4.28
N LEU A 38 -10.02 9.94 5.12
CA LEU A 38 -11.26 9.27 4.75
C LEU A 38 -12.44 10.15 5.15
N VAL A 39 -13.27 10.48 4.16
CA VAL A 39 -14.39 11.41 4.28
C VAL A 39 -15.66 10.68 3.87
N TYR A 40 -16.71 10.87 4.66
CA TYR A 40 -18.05 10.43 4.33
C TYR A 40 -18.68 11.40 3.32
N ASP A 41 -18.98 10.91 2.12
CA ASP A 41 -19.50 11.72 1.02
C ASP A 41 -21.04 11.76 1.04
N GLY A 42 -21.60 12.43 2.06
CA GLY A 42 -23.05 12.57 2.23
C GLY A 42 -23.46 13.18 3.57
N GLU A 43 -24.77 13.32 3.77
CA GLU A 43 -25.32 13.74 5.06
C GLU A 43 -25.21 12.58 6.08
N PRO A 44 -24.50 12.77 7.20
CA PRO A 44 -24.36 11.72 8.20
C PRO A 44 -25.73 11.34 8.79
N PRO A 45 -26.05 10.05 8.91
CA PRO A 45 -27.29 9.64 9.54
C PRO A 45 -27.28 10.03 11.02
N GLU A 46 -28.45 10.36 11.57
CA GLU A 46 -28.58 10.58 13.01
C GLU A 46 -28.26 9.28 13.76
N ARG A 47 -27.38 9.35 14.77
CA ARG A 47 -27.01 8.19 15.59
C ARG A 47 -28.22 7.68 16.36
N ALA A 48 -28.61 6.44 16.09
CA ALA A 48 -29.70 5.79 16.79
C ALA A 48 -29.38 5.59 18.28
N LYS A 49 -30.37 5.76 19.15
CA LYS A 49 -30.20 5.46 20.58
C LYS A 49 -30.14 3.95 20.80
N LEU A 50 -29.16 3.48 21.55
CA LEU A 50 -29.05 2.06 21.88
C LEU A 50 -29.93 1.70 23.08
N LYS A 51 -30.56 0.53 23.01
CA LYS A 51 -31.33 -0.03 24.11
C LYS A 51 -30.37 -0.69 25.11
N VAL A 52 -30.18 -0.06 26.26
CA VAL A 52 -29.40 -0.64 27.37
C VAL A 52 -30.32 -1.56 28.17
N ASP A 53 -30.16 -2.88 28.02
CA ASP A 53 -31.01 -3.89 28.68
C ASP A 53 -30.27 -4.77 29.71
N LYS A 54 -28.93 -4.68 29.76
CA LYS A 54 -28.09 -5.46 30.70
C LYS A 54 -27.74 -4.65 31.94
N ASP A 55 -26.76 -3.76 31.83
CA ASP A 55 -26.25 -2.98 32.96
C ASP A 55 -26.99 -1.66 33.11
N VAL A 56 -28.29 -1.71 33.37
CA VAL A 56 -29.15 -0.51 33.42
C VAL A 56 -28.70 0.47 34.52
N ASP A 57 -28.30 -0.03 35.69
CA ASP A 57 -27.88 0.80 36.82
C ASP A 57 -26.55 1.54 36.57
N CYS A 58 -25.71 1.01 35.68
CA CYS A 58 -24.44 1.61 35.30
C CYS A 58 -24.60 2.39 33.98
N CYS A 59 -24.84 1.66 32.89
CA CYS A 59 -24.86 2.16 31.53
C CYS A 59 -26.15 2.92 31.18
N GLY A 60 -27.28 2.62 31.84
CA GLY A 60 -28.58 3.25 31.55
C GLY A 60 -28.67 4.73 31.94
N LYS A 61 -27.70 5.24 32.70
CA LYS A 61 -27.58 6.67 33.08
C LYS A 61 -27.02 7.54 31.96
N TYR A 62 -26.45 6.94 30.92
CA TYR A 62 -25.76 7.63 29.82
C TYR A 62 -26.58 7.57 28.53
N ASP A 63 -26.43 8.58 27.67
CA ASP A 63 -27.03 8.57 26.33
C ASP A 63 -26.14 7.78 25.36
N ILE A 64 -26.15 6.46 25.50
CA ILE A 64 -25.40 5.56 24.64
C ILE A 64 -26.09 5.49 23.27
N ARG A 65 -25.38 5.89 22.23
CA ARG A 65 -25.85 5.90 20.85
C ARG A 65 -24.99 4.99 19.99
N ASP A 66 -25.53 4.53 18.88
CA ASP A 66 -24.83 3.64 17.96
C ASP A 66 -23.54 4.28 17.45
N GLU A 67 -22.43 3.56 17.55
CA GLU A 67 -21.08 3.97 17.13
C GLU A 67 -20.62 3.25 15.86
N SER A 68 -21.53 2.50 15.20
CA SER A 68 -21.24 1.80 13.95
C SER A 68 -20.72 2.72 12.84
N LEU A 69 -21.17 3.99 12.83
CA LEU A 69 -20.68 5.02 11.92
C LEU A 69 -20.55 6.35 12.67
N MET A 70 -19.32 6.82 12.79
CA MET A 70 -18.96 8.05 13.48
C MET A 70 -18.37 9.03 12.48
N VAL A 71 -19.15 10.08 12.16
CA VAL A 71 -18.77 11.11 11.21
C VAL A 71 -18.66 12.45 11.93
N ALA A 72 -17.55 13.16 11.73
CA ALA A 72 -17.34 14.51 12.23
C ALA A 72 -18.10 15.56 11.39
N GLU A 73 -18.20 16.79 11.89
CA GLU A 73 -18.89 17.90 11.19
C GLU A 73 -18.30 18.19 9.80
N ASP A 74 -16.99 17.97 9.62
CA ASP A 74 -16.27 18.13 8.36
C ASP A 74 -16.22 16.83 7.53
N GLY A 75 -17.07 15.85 7.84
CA GLY A 75 -17.20 14.59 7.14
C GLY A 75 -16.13 13.55 7.49
N GLY A 76 -15.21 13.83 8.42
CA GLY A 76 -14.16 12.88 8.80
C GLY A 76 -14.70 11.61 9.46
N LEU A 77 -14.16 10.45 9.08
CA LEU A 77 -14.51 9.16 9.70
C LEU A 77 -13.60 8.82 10.88
N ALA A 78 -14.20 8.41 12.01
CA ALA A 78 -13.46 7.85 13.14
C ALA A 78 -13.28 6.32 13.00
N ASN A 79 -12.31 5.76 13.72
CA ASN A 79 -12.10 4.32 13.88
C ASN A 79 -11.93 3.53 12.56
N VAL A 80 -11.25 4.12 11.56
CA VAL A 80 -11.04 3.45 10.26
C VAL A 80 -9.81 2.55 10.29
N PHE A 81 -9.99 1.30 9.85
CA PHE A 81 -8.93 0.32 9.71
C PHE A 81 -8.56 0.11 8.23
N ILE A 82 -7.28 0.27 7.91
CA ILE A 82 -6.72 -0.02 6.58
C ILE A 82 -5.80 -1.23 6.71
N TYR A 83 -6.02 -2.24 5.88
CA TYR A 83 -5.21 -3.46 5.89
C TYR A 83 -4.88 -3.91 4.47
N ALA A 84 -3.70 -4.52 4.32
CA ALA A 84 -3.33 -5.18 3.09
C ALA A 84 -4.09 -6.52 2.97
N ARG A 85 -4.70 -6.76 1.80
CA ARG A 85 -5.37 -8.05 1.52
C ARG A 85 -4.38 -9.15 1.14
N SER A 86 -3.23 -8.77 0.60
CA SER A 86 -2.18 -9.71 0.18
C SER A 86 -1.40 -10.22 1.39
N ARG A 87 -1.03 -11.49 1.35
CA ARG A 87 -0.15 -12.11 2.36
C ARG A 87 1.31 -12.02 1.92
N GLY A 88 2.22 -12.13 2.88
CA GLY A 88 3.66 -12.19 2.62
C GLY A 88 4.21 -10.93 1.95
N MET A 89 3.59 -9.77 2.22
CA MET A 89 4.16 -8.51 1.78
C MET A 89 5.51 -8.28 2.47
N PRO A 90 6.56 -7.91 1.72
CA PRO A 90 7.84 -7.60 2.33
C PRO A 90 7.69 -6.38 3.23
N ILE A 91 8.26 -6.45 4.43
CA ILE A 91 8.32 -5.33 5.35
C ILE A 91 9.64 -4.59 5.08
N VAL A 92 9.69 -3.29 5.35
CA VAL A 92 10.96 -2.54 5.29
C VAL A 92 11.93 -3.10 6.35
N PRO A 93 13.21 -3.36 6.02
CA PRO A 93 14.16 -3.96 6.96
C PRO A 93 14.28 -3.22 8.30
N GLU A 94 14.14 -1.90 8.28
CA GLU A 94 14.13 -1.06 9.48
C GLU A 94 12.95 -1.41 10.41
N ARG A 95 11.72 -1.54 9.88
CA ARG A 95 10.56 -1.97 10.69
C ARG A 95 10.66 -3.42 11.13
N GLU A 96 11.21 -4.32 10.31
CA GLU A 96 11.40 -5.71 10.71
C GLU A 96 12.33 -5.82 11.92
N ALA A 97 13.39 -5.01 11.96
CA ALA A 97 14.35 -5.00 13.08
C ALA A 97 13.74 -4.48 14.39
N GLU A 98 12.70 -3.65 14.33
CA GLU A 98 12.00 -3.08 15.50
C GLU A 98 10.87 -3.97 16.03
N MET A 99 10.39 -4.93 15.24
CA MET A 99 9.32 -5.82 15.66
C MET A 99 9.82 -6.79 16.73
N SER A 100 9.20 -6.75 17.93
CA SER A 100 9.43 -7.77 18.94
C SER A 100 8.77 -9.09 18.52
N ASN A 101 9.48 -10.20 18.73
CA ASN A 101 8.89 -11.54 18.56
C ASN A 101 7.93 -11.90 19.70
N GLU A 102 7.93 -11.11 20.77
CA GLU A 102 7.09 -11.29 21.95
C GLU A 102 6.04 -10.19 21.99
N VAL A 103 4.77 -10.59 21.91
CA VAL A 103 3.60 -9.71 22.09
C VAL A 103 2.97 -10.08 23.42
N VAL A 104 3.11 -9.21 24.42
CA VAL A 104 2.41 -9.37 25.70
C VAL A 104 1.01 -8.75 25.55
N LEU A 105 -0.01 -9.59 25.59
CA LEU A 105 -1.40 -9.14 25.70
C LEU A 105 -1.76 -9.09 27.18
N ASP A 106 -1.51 -7.97 27.83
CA ASP A 106 -2.00 -7.72 29.19
C ASP A 106 -3.28 -6.90 29.16
N ASN A 107 -4.40 -7.55 29.42
CA ASN A 107 -5.65 -6.83 29.67
C ASN A 107 -5.57 -6.33 31.12
N ARG A 108 -4.87 -5.21 31.34
CA ARG A 108 -4.78 -4.60 32.67
C ARG A 108 -6.08 -3.87 32.97
N ASP A 109 -6.63 -4.21 34.13
CA ASP A 109 -7.88 -3.69 34.71
C ASP A 109 -7.86 -2.16 34.90
#